data_AF-G5IZY4-F1
#
_entry.id   AF-G5IZY4-F1
#
_cell.length_a   1.000
_cell.length_b   1.000
_cell.length_c   1.000
_cell.angle_alpha   90.00
_cell.angle_beta   90.00
_cell.angle_gamma   90.00
#
_symmetry.space_group_name_H-M   'P 1'
#
loop_
_entity.id
_entity.type
_entity.pdbx_description
1 polymer ?
#
loop_
_entity_poly.entity_id
_entity_poly.type
_entity_poly.pdbx_seq_one_letter_code
_entity_poly.pdbx_strand_id
1 'polypeptide(L)'
;MVEPIINAINSENYEEASQLLQQLQEQEADNIWIPFYQARLAEAQGDVTFANQRYRELLPNTVNPKLMRQIRQGIERINQQEIEQRQTALDEAMEESGASEMGVLLLEAIPNESKKAAA
;
A
#
# COMPACT_ATOMS: atom_id res chain seq x y z
N MET A 1 -3.74 -20.70 -18.94
CA MET A 1 -3.76 -19.32 -19.51
C MET A 1 -4.38 -18.41 -18.47
N VAL A 2 -3.77 -17.27 -18.18
CA VAL A 2 -4.16 -16.36 -17.07
C VAL A 2 -4.93 -15.13 -17.56
N GLU A 3 -5.02 -14.94 -18.87
CA GLU A 3 -5.70 -13.84 -19.54
C GLU A 3 -7.16 -13.66 -19.09
N PRO A 4 -7.98 -14.73 -18.93
CA PRO A 4 -9.35 -14.59 -18.42
C PRO A 4 -9.39 -13.97 -17.02
N ILE A 5 -8.46 -14.37 -16.14
CA ILE A 5 -8.36 -13.84 -14.77
C ILE A 5 -8.00 -12.35 -14.81
N ILE A 6 -7.04 -11.96 -15.66
CA ILE A 6 -6.65 -10.56 -15.83
C ILE A 6 -7.83 -9.72 -16.30
N ASN A 7 -8.57 -10.20 -17.30
CA ASN A 7 -9.72 -9.48 -17.84
C ASN A 7 -10.82 -9.33 -16.80
N ALA A 8 -11.15 -10.40 -16.07
CA ALA A 8 -12.15 -10.35 -15.01
C ALA A 8 -11.77 -9.35 -13.90
N ILE A 9 -10.49 -9.33 -13.47
CA ILE A 9 -9.99 -8.34 -12.51
C ILE A 9 -10.13 -6.91 -13.05
N ASN A 10 -9.71 -6.67 -14.30
CA ASN A 10 -9.76 -5.33 -14.90
C ASN A 10 -11.18 -4.83 -15.19
N SER A 11 -12.12 -5.75 -15.40
CA SER A 11 -13.55 -5.45 -15.56
C SER A 11 -14.31 -5.41 -14.23
N GLU A 12 -13.61 -5.45 -13.10
CA GLU A 12 -14.18 -5.48 -11.74
C GLU A 12 -15.12 -6.67 -11.49
N ASN A 13 -15.05 -7.71 -12.34
CA ASN A 13 -15.80 -8.94 -12.16
C ASN A 13 -15.07 -9.89 -11.21
N TYR A 14 -15.04 -9.53 -9.93
CA TYR A 14 -14.25 -10.23 -8.92
C TYR A 14 -14.74 -11.66 -8.64
N GLU A 15 -16.05 -11.91 -8.80
CA GLU A 15 -16.62 -13.24 -8.66
C GLU A 15 -16.10 -14.17 -9.76
N GLU A 16 -16.14 -13.73 -11.01
CA GLU A 16 -15.58 -14.47 -12.15
C GLU A 16 -14.08 -14.68 -11.98
N ALA A 17 -13.34 -13.64 -11.57
CA ALA A 17 -11.90 -13.76 -11.32
C ALA A 17 -11.57 -14.81 -10.26
N SER A 18 -12.36 -14.88 -9.19
CA SER A 18 -12.22 -15.89 -8.12
C SER A 18 -12.50 -17.30 -8.63
N GLN A 19 -13.58 -17.49 -9.39
CA GLN A 19 -13.93 -18.79 -9.98
C GLN A 19 -12.84 -19.26 -10.96
N LEU A 20 -12.33 -18.37 -11.81
CA LEU A 20 -11.25 -18.69 -12.74
C LEU A 20 -9.95 -19.04 -12.01
N LEU A 21 -9.65 -18.38 -10.88
CA LEU A 21 -8.51 -18.73 -10.04
C LEU A 21 -8.65 -20.10 -9.39
N GLN A 22 -9.84 -20.43 -8.89
CA GLN A 22 -10.11 -21.74 -8.33
C GLN A 22 -9.97 -22.85 -9.38
N GLN A 23 -10.52 -22.64 -10.58
CA GLN A 23 -10.37 -23.58 -11.70
C GLN A 23 -8.89 -23.78 -12.08
N LEU A 24 -8.10 -22.69 -12.11
CA LEU A 24 -6.67 -22.78 -12.37
C LEU A 24 -5.94 -23.58 -11.28
N GLN A 25 -6.33 -23.42 -10.02
CA GLN A 25 -5.75 -24.17 -8.90
C GLN A 25 -6.10 -25.66 -8.93
N GLU A 26 -7.31 -26.02 -9.36
CA GLU A 26 -7.71 -27.41 -9.54
C GLU A 26 -6.96 -28.09 -10.70
N GLN A 27 -6.67 -27.34 -11.76
CA GLN A 27 -5.95 -27.85 -12.94
C GLN A 27 -4.43 -27.90 -12.73
N GLU A 28 -3.86 -26.89 -12.08
CA GLU A 28 -2.42 -26.68 -11.94
C GLU A 28 -2.07 -26.18 -10.53
N ALA A 29 -2.21 -27.05 -9.52
CA ALA A 29 -1.97 -26.67 -8.12
C ALA A 29 -0.58 -26.06 -7.84
N ASP A 30 0.44 -26.45 -8.61
CA ASP A 30 1.83 -25.97 -8.49
C ASP A 30 2.12 -24.71 -9.33
N ASN A 31 1.11 -24.09 -9.94
CA ASN A 31 1.30 -22.92 -10.79
C ASN A 31 1.68 -21.69 -9.95
N ILE A 32 2.92 -21.22 -10.14
CA ILE A 32 3.50 -20.06 -9.45
C ILE A 32 2.73 -18.75 -9.64
N TRP A 33 1.84 -18.65 -10.63
CA TRP A 33 1.03 -17.47 -10.90
C TRP A 33 -0.22 -17.37 -10.03
N ILE A 34 -0.74 -18.49 -9.52
CA ILE A 34 -1.95 -18.52 -8.69
C ILE A 34 -1.84 -17.59 -7.48
N PRO A 35 -0.82 -17.71 -6.62
CA PRO A 35 -0.78 -16.88 -5.41
C PRO A 35 -0.56 -15.39 -5.73
N PHE A 36 0.08 -15.08 -6.87
CA PHE A 36 0.20 -13.70 -7.34
C PHE A 36 -1.15 -13.13 -7.76
N TYR A 37 -1.96 -13.88 -8.51
CA TYR A 37 -3.28 -13.42 -8.92
C TYR A 37 -4.29 -13.39 -7.78
N GLN A 38 -4.14 -14.24 -6.75
CA GLN A 38 -4.89 -14.10 -5.49
C GLN A 38 -4.59 -12.75 -4.82
N ALA A 39 -3.31 -12.37 -4.71
CA ALA A 39 -2.92 -11.07 -4.16
C ALA A 39 -3.44 -9.91 -5.03
N ARG A 40 -3.38 -10.04 -6.35
CA ARG A 40 -3.88 -9.03 -7.30
C ARG A 40 -5.40 -8.85 -7.24
N LEU A 41 -6.15 -9.93 -7.04
CA LEU A 41 -7.59 -9.89 -6.86
C LEU A 41 -7.95 -9.16 -5.56
N ALA A 42 -7.29 -9.51 -4.45
CA ALA A 42 -7.48 -8.82 -3.18
C ALA A 42 -7.12 -7.32 -3.25
N GLU A 43 -6.03 -6.97 -3.95
CA GLU A 43 -5.66 -5.58 -4.22
C GLU A 43 -6.80 -4.84 -4.95
N ALA A 44 -7.40 -5.46 -5.97
CA ALA A 44 -8.50 -4.87 -6.73
C ALA A 44 -9.80 -4.75 -5.91
N GLN A 45 -10.04 -5.67 -4.99
CA GLN A 45 -11.17 -5.63 -4.05
C GLN A 45 -10.98 -4.62 -2.91
N GLY A 46 -9.81 -4.00 -2.80
CA GLY A 46 -9.47 -3.05 -1.73
C GLY A 46 -8.93 -3.71 -0.46
N ASP A 47 -8.75 -5.03 -0.42
CA ASP A 47 -8.03 -5.71 0.67
C ASP A 47 -6.51 -5.60 0.45
N VAL A 48 -6.03 -4.37 0.58
CA VAL A 48 -4.64 -3.96 0.40
C VAL A 48 -3.73 -4.64 1.43
N THR A 49 -4.24 -4.89 2.64
CA THR A 49 -3.49 -5.56 3.71
C THR A 49 -3.14 -6.99 3.32
N PHE A 50 -4.14 -7.78 2.90
CA PHE A 50 -3.90 -9.14 2.43
C PHE A 50 -2.99 -9.15 1.19
N ALA A 51 -3.26 -8.26 0.22
CA ALA A 51 -2.45 -8.18 -1.00
C ALA A 51 -0.98 -7.91 -0.70
N ASN A 52 -0.67 -6.93 0.16
CA ASN A 52 0.70 -6.57 0.54
C ASN A 52 1.40 -7.72 1.26
N GLN A 53 0.72 -8.37 2.21
CA GLN A 53 1.26 -9.53 2.90
C GLN A 53 1.63 -10.63 1.91
N ARG A 54 0.71 -10.99 1.00
CA ARG A 54 0.95 -12.04 0.00
C ARG A 54 2.06 -11.69 -0.97
N TYR A 55 2.13 -10.45 -1.45
CA TYR A 55 3.24 -10.01 -2.30
C TYR A 55 4.60 -10.15 -1.60
N ARG A 56 4.69 -9.79 -0.31
CA ARG A 56 5.92 -9.91 0.49
C ARG A 56 6.31 -11.35 0.78
N GLU A 57 5.35 -12.24 0.97
CA GLU A 57 5.57 -13.69 1.11
C GLU A 57 6.09 -14.32 -0.20
N LEU A 58 5.58 -13.86 -1.35
CA LEU A 58 5.94 -14.41 -2.66
C LEU A 58 7.29 -13.95 -3.18
N LEU A 59 7.65 -12.69 -2.92
CA LEU A 59 8.86 -12.07 -3.47
C LEU A 59 10.16 -12.87 -3.21
N PRO A 60 10.48 -13.34 -1.98
CA PRO A 60 11.73 -14.06 -1.72
C PRO A 60 11.76 -15.46 -2.36
N ASN A 61 10.59 -16.06 -2.62
CA ASN A 61 10.46 -17.42 -3.14
C ASN A 61 10.33 -17.46 -4.66
N THR A 62 10.23 -16.31 -5.32
CA THR A 62 10.02 -16.22 -6.77
C THR A 62 11.33 -16.21 -7.54
N VAL A 63 11.57 -17.26 -8.34
CA VAL A 63 12.74 -17.35 -9.23
C VAL A 63 12.47 -16.73 -10.61
N ASN A 64 11.20 -16.66 -11.04
CA ASN A 64 10.81 -16.13 -12.35
C ASN A 64 10.97 -14.59 -12.39
N PRO A 65 11.85 -14.02 -13.25
CA PRO A 65 12.09 -12.58 -13.28
C PRO A 65 10.86 -11.73 -13.66
N LYS A 66 9.98 -12.25 -14.53
CA LYS A 66 8.75 -11.56 -14.93
C LYS A 66 7.79 -11.45 -13.75
N LEU A 67 7.59 -12.56 -13.04
CA LEU A 67 6.74 -12.60 -11.85
C LEU A 67 7.30 -11.71 -10.74
N MET A 68 8.61 -11.78 -10.49
CA MET A 68 9.28 -10.91 -9.52
C MET A 68 9.08 -9.42 -9.81
N ARG A 69 9.17 -9.01 -11.09
CA ARG A 69 8.86 -7.63 -11.49
C ARG A 69 7.42 -7.26 -11.20
N GLN A 70 6.46 -8.15 -11.47
CA GLN A 70 5.04 -7.87 -11.24
C GLN A 70 4.70 -7.80 -9.75
N ILE A 71 5.31 -8.64 -8.91
CA ILE A 71 5.17 -8.57 -7.45
C ILE A 71 5.67 -7.22 -6.93
N ARG A 72 6.87 -6.79 -7.34
CA ARG A 72 7.42 -5.48 -6.96
C ARG A 72 6.53 -4.32 -7.39
N GLN A 73 5.96 -4.40 -8.59
CA GLN A 73 4.98 -3.41 -9.06
C GLN A 73 3.71 -3.38 -8.20
N GLY A 74 3.25 -4.53 -7.70
CA GLY A 74 2.12 -4.60 -6.76
C GLY A 74 2.42 -3.91 -5.44
N ILE A 75 3.57 -4.21 -4.84
CA ILE A 75 4.03 -3.56 -3.61
C ILE A 75 4.14 -2.04 -3.81
N GLU A 76 4.70 -1.62 -4.94
CA GLU A 76 4.87 -0.19 -5.25
C GLU A 76 3.54 0.56 -5.38
N ARG A 77 2.54 -0.02 -6.06
CA ARG A 77 1.19 0.58 -6.14
C ARG A 77 0.56 0.76 -4.76
N ILE A 78 0.68 -0.25 -3.91
CA ILE A 78 0.14 -0.21 -2.54
C ILE A 78 0.83 0.89 -1.72
N ASN A 79 2.17 0.98 -1.78
CA ASN A 79 2.91 2.02 -1.07
C ASN A 79 2.53 3.42 -1.56
N GLN A 80 2.33 3.61 -2.87
CA GLN A 80 1.92 4.90 -3.43
C GLN A 80 0.53 5.30 -2.92
N GLN A 81 -0.43 4.37 -2.90
CA GLN A 81 -1.76 4.62 -2.33
C GLN A 81 -1.68 5.02 -0.85
N GLU A 82 -0.82 4.37 -0.05
CA GLU A 82 -0.64 4.72 1.37
C GLU A 82 -0.05 6.13 1.55
N ILE A 83 0.94 6.49 0.71
CA ILE A 83 1.56 7.83 0.73
C ILE A 83 0.51 8.89 0.35
N GLU A 84 -0.28 8.65 -0.70
CA GLU A 84 -1.34 9.55 -1.16
C GLU A 84 -2.41 9.74 -0.08
N GLN A 85 -2.92 8.65 0.50
CA GLN A 85 -3.91 8.71 1.59
C GLN A 85 -3.40 9.49 2.80
N ARG A 86 -2.13 9.29 3.16
CA ARG A 86 -1.50 10.04 4.25
C ARG A 86 -1.38 11.53 3.93
N GLN A 87 -1.00 11.88 2.70
CA GLN A 87 -0.88 13.27 2.30
C GLN A 87 -2.25 13.96 2.30
N THR A 88 -3.28 13.31 1.77
CA THR A 88 -4.66 13.82 1.81
C THR A 88 -5.13 14.04 3.25
N ALA A 89 -4.90 13.10 4.16
CA ALA A 89 -5.28 13.26 5.57
C ALA A 89 -4.55 14.42 6.27
N LEU A 90 -3.29 14.69 5.90
CA LEU A 90 -2.55 15.85 6.40
C LEU A 90 -3.11 17.16 5.86
N ASP A 91 -3.39 17.22 4.55
CA ASP A 91 -3.95 18.41 3.90
C ASP A 91 -5.34 18.73 4.48
N GLU A 92 -6.21 17.73 4.65
CA GLU A 92 -7.51 17.87 5.32
C GLU A 92 -7.37 18.38 6.77
N ALA A 93 -6.43 17.83 7.54
CA ALA A 93 -6.18 18.28 8.90
C ALA A 93 -5.64 19.73 8.96
N MET A 94 -4.84 20.15 7.97
CA MET A 94 -4.35 21.52 7.85
C MET A 94 -5.44 22.51 7.43
N GLU A 95 -6.44 22.07 6.67
CA GLU A 95 -7.61 22.89 6.28
C GLU A 95 -8.67 22.97 7.41
N GLU A 96 -8.87 21.88 8.17
CA GLU A 96 -9.87 21.82 9.24
C GLU A 96 -9.39 22.50 10.53
N SER A 97 -8.09 22.43 10.82
CA SER A 97 -7.51 23.27 11.87
C SER A 97 -7.45 24.71 11.37
N GLY A 98 -7.79 25.68 12.22
CA GLY A 98 -7.51 27.10 11.98
C GLY A 98 -6.01 27.41 11.92
N ALA A 99 -5.17 26.50 11.43
CA ALA A 99 -3.70 26.51 11.38
C ALA A 99 -3.11 27.62 10.50
N SER A 100 -3.95 28.51 9.97
CA SER A 100 -3.51 29.81 9.45
C SER A 100 -3.28 30.84 10.58
N GLU A 101 -3.54 30.49 11.85
CA GLU A 101 -3.16 31.31 12.99
C GLU A 101 -1.65 31.27 13.24
N MET A 102 -1.04 32.46 13.27
CA MET A 102 0.40 32.64 13.44
C MET A 102 0.83 32.17 14.84
N GLY A 103 1.57 31.06 14.91
CA GLY A 103 2.23 30.62 16.13
C GLY A 103 3.42 31.54 16.46
N VAL A 104 3.30 32.35 17.51
CA VAL A 104 4.37 33.27 17.94
C VAL A 104 5.09 32.69 19.16
N LEU A 105 6.39 32.43 19.03
CA LEU A 105 7.26 32.13 20.18
C LEU A 105 7.84 33.44 20.72
N LEU A 106 7.28 33.93 21.83
CA LEU A 106 7.85 35.06 22.56
C LEU A 106 8.94 34.55 23.52
N LEU A 107 10.19 34.93 23.25
CA LEU A 107 11.30 34.73 24.18
C LEU A 107 11.45 36.00 25.02
N GLU A 108 10.99 35.97 26.26
CA GLU A 108 11.21 37.07 27.19
C GLU A 108 12.64 37.02 27.76
N ALA A 109 13.29 38.17 27.79
CA ALA A 109 14.60 38.30 28.41
C ALA A 109 14.47 38.10 29.91
N ILE A 110 15.18 37.10 30.44
CA ILE A 110 15.31 36.94 31.89
C ILE A 110 16.24 38.04 32.45
N PRO A 111 15.91 38.62 33.63
CA PRO A 111 16.80 39.55 34.33
C PRO A 111 18.20 38.96 34.49
N ASN A 112 19.24 39.80 34.41
CA ASN A 112 20.63 39.34 34.54
C ASN A 112 20.89 38.56 35.84
N GLU A 113 20.16 38.90 36.92
CA GLU A 113 20.24 38.22 38.22
C GLU A 113 19.70 36.78 38.20
N SER A 114 18.80 36.48 37.25
CA SER A 114 18.19 35.15 37.06
C SER A 114 18.97 34.27 36.08
N LYS A 115 20.02 34.80 35.44
CA LYS A 115 20.95 34.01 34.64
C LYS A 115 21.81 33.17 35.57
N LYS A 116 21.30 32.03 36.03
CA LYS A 116 22.17 30.99 36.60
C LYS A 116 23.13 30.57 35.51
N ALA A 117 24.42 30.86 35.71
CA ALA A 117 25.48 30.36 34.86
C ALA A 117 25.32 28.84 34.75
N ALA A 118 24.99 28.36 33.56
CA ALA A 118 25.18 26.96 33.23
C ALA A 118 26.70 26.73 33.22
N ALA A 119 27.17 25.97 34.21
CA ALA A 119 28.51 25.37 34.22
C ALA A 119 28.41 23.95 33.63
#